data_AF-A0A844SMM3-F1
#
_entry.id   AF-A0A844SMM3-F1
#
_cell.length_a   1.000
_cell.length_b   1.000
_cell.length_c   1.000
_cell.angle_alpha   90.00
_cell.angle_beta   90.00
_cell.angle_gamma   90.00
#
_symmetry.space_group_name_H-M   'P 1'
#
loop_
_entity.id
_entity.type
_entity.pdbx_description
1 polymer ?
#
loop_
_entity_poly.entity_id
_entity_poly.type
_entity_poly.pdbx_seq_one_letter_code
_entity_poly.pdbx_strand_id
1 'polypeptide(L)'
;MKSRVTFGLLLSALAVIGPARSGHESAVYPSFYPHEIEIRTVAPDAARALLLQSKIHAYLGNDAHFSDSVSDLSSVESLGSLVTVRINPQSSYAKADATVCAVARAVARKITSDNPDVILHPYPITPLHGDYLYHVDLAEAAKRRLLSDTEASPAFQELKLRAADTSTKRLLGTEKAASASDWDVEIREISLSELVNSATTVINGWLVPPQARSGWYQAYLVLHQAIDAGAKERVEADVQRIQSGDFNDPVDRINLERAVVTALVSDCHQVIVGYTLRREYFNTEFSAGIENIAFDSLVGLNAPIFLRTVKLKDFPWNGWLRVGIDARPTSAWNPITGFSDPFGRLMWSAIADPALLPSPYDQAWMANRISEIQATPPR
;
A
#
# COMPACT_ATOMS: atom_id res chain seq x y z
N MET A 1 -56.62 18.17 67.07
CA MET A 1 -55.29 17.63 66.72
C MET A 1 -55.45 16.21 66.18
N LYS A 2 -55.52 16.02 64.85
CA LYS A 2 -55.41 14.72 64.13
C LYS A 2 -55.67 14.97 62.63
N SER A 3 -54.81 15.76 61.97
CA SER A 3 -54.79 15.86 60.50
C SER A 3 -53.54 16.60 60.02
N ARG A 4 -52.36 16.10 60.37
CA ARG A 4 -51.09 16.62 59.85
C ARG A 4 -50.06 15.55 59.48
N VAL A 5 -50.36 14.27 59.69
CA VAL A 5 -49.40 13.18 59.45
C VAL A 5 -49.56 12.54 58.06
N THR A 6 -50.69 12.71 57.38
CA THR A 6 -50.95 12.06 56.08
C THR A 6 -50.56 12.87 54.85
N PHE A 7 -50.10 14.12 55.00
CA PHE A 7 -49.67 14.95 53.86
C PHE A 7 -48.16 14.84 53.57
N GLY A 8 -47.36 14.39 54.56
CA GLY A 8 -45.91 14.23 54.40
C GLY A 8 -45.50 13.00 53.60
N LEU A 9 -46.37 11.99 53.51
CA LEU A 9 -46.08 10.71 52.83
C LEU A 9 -46.45 10.70 51.33
N LEU A 10 -47.29 11.63 50.87
CA LEU A 10 -47.60 11.77 49.43
C LEU A 10 -46.61 12.69 48.69
N LEU A 11 -45.96 13.63 49.40
CA LEU A 11 -44.92 14.48 48.82
C LEU A 11 -43.54 13.81 48.75
N SER A 12 -43.29 12.78 49.55
CA SER A 12 -42.03 12.01 49.52
C SER A 12 -42.01 10.91 48.45
N ALA A 13 -43.17 10.53 47.89
CA ALA A 13 -43.26 9.58 46.78
C ALA A 13 -43.10 10.21 45.38
N LEU A 14 -43.21 11.55 45.24
CA LEU A 14 -42.98 12.25 43.96
C LEU A 14 -41.54 12.72 43.75
N ALA A 15 -40.64 12.55 44.73
CA ALA A 15 -39.25 12.99 44.65
C ALA A 15 -38.27 11.93 44.11
N VAL A 16 -38.77 10.77 43.65
CA VAL A 16 -37.96 9.71 43.00
C VAL A 16 -38.27 9.61 41.51
N ILE A 17 -38.65 10.74 40.89
CA ILE A 17 -38.59 10.90 39.44
C ILE A 17 -37.44 11.86 39.17
N GLY A 18 -36.22 11.36 39.34
CA GLY A 18 -35.09 11.97 38.62
C GLY A 18 -35.42 11.97 37.12
N PRO A 19 -34.84 12.86 36.31
CA PRO A 19 -35.09 12.86 34.89
C PRO A 19 -34.79 11.47 34.34
N ALA A 20 -35.83 10.72 33.98
CA ALA A 20 -35.72 9.64 33.03
C ALA A 20 -35.30 10.31 31.73
N ARG A 21 -33.99 10.48 31.56
CA ARG A 21 -33.44 10.77 30.25
C ARG A 21 -33.79 9.56 29.43
N SER A 22 -34.92 9.65 28.69
CA SER A 22 -35.01 9.04 27.38
C SER A 22 -33.62 9.18 26.76
N GLY A 23 -32.95 8.06 26.55
CA GLY A 23 -31.69 8.04 25.83
C GLY A 23 -31.99 8.51 24.42
N HIS A 24 -32.05 9.83 24.23
CA HIS A 24 -31.77 10.43 22.95
C HIS A 24 -30.27 10.25 22.79
N GLU A 25 -29.91 9.08 22.26
CA GLU A 25 -28.58 8.81 21.73
C GLU A 25 -28.18 10.02 20.87
N SER A 26 -26.99 10.55 21.13
CA SER A 26 -26.47 11.68 20.36
C SER A 26 -26.40 11.25 18.90
N ALA A 27 -27.19 11.86 18.00
CA ALA A 27 -27.17 11.52 16.57
C ALA A 27 -25.80 11.76 15.90
N VAL A 28 -24.86 12.38 16.61
CA VAL A 28 -23.49 12.58 16.18
C VAL A 28 -22.58 11.81 17.13
N TYR A 29 -22.17 10.62 16.68
CA TYR A 29 -21.06 9.87 17.25
C TYR A 29 -19.85 10.05 16.33
N PRO A 30 -18.80 10.76 16.77
CA PRO A 30 -17.56 10.92 15.98
C PRO A 30 -16.73 9.64 15.90
N SER A 31 -17.17 8.56 16.56
CA SER A 31 -16.51 7.25 16.54
C SER A 31 -16.98 6.44 15.34
N PHE A 32 -16.13 6.35 14.30
CA PHE A 32 -16.29 5.47 13.14
C PHE A 32 -15.86 4.01 13.43
N TYR A 33 -15.81 3.60 14.70
CA TYR A 33 -15.39 2.25 15.07
C TYR A 33 -16.57 1.28 14.99
N PRO A 34 -16.42 0.16 14.24
CA PRO A 34 -17.38 -0.95 14.34
C PRO A 34 -17.51 -1.44 15.78
N HIS A 35 -18.72 -1.86 16.15
CA HIS A 35 -18.96 -2.46 17.47
C HIS A 35 -18.21 -3.79 17.63
N GLU A 36 -18.14 -4.58 16.55
CA GLU A 36 -17.35 -5.80 16.46
C GLU A 36 -16.59 -5.83 15.14
N ILE A 37 -15.39 -6.42 15.16
CA ILE A 37 -14.60 -6.68 13.97
C ILE A 37 -14.31 -8.18 13.94
N GLU A 38 -14.92 -8.88 12.99
CA GLU A 38 -14.63 -10.26 12.68
C GLU A 38 -13.65 -10.33 11.51
N ILE A 39 -12.47 -10.88 11.74
CA ILE A 39 -11.48 -11.18 10.69
C ILE A 39 -11.46 -12.70 10.50
N ARG A 40 -11.70 -13.16 9.27
CA ARG A 40 -11.71 -14.59 8.93
C ARG A 40 -10.88 -14.87 7.69
N THR A 41 -10.19 -16.01 7.68
CA THR A 41 -9.54 -16.48 6.45
C THR A 41 -10.60 -16.92 5.45
N VAL A 42 -10.53 -16.39 4.23
CA VAL A 42 -11.46 -16.68 3.13
C VAL A 42 -10.66 -17.12 1.92
N ALA A 43 -11.02 -18.26 1.33
CA ALA A 43 -10.41 -18.69 0.08
C ALA A 43 -10.81 -17.75 -1.07
N PRO A 44 -9.91 -17.41 -2.02
CA PRO A 44 -10.19 -16.45 -3.09
C PRO A 44 -11.42 -16.77 -3.94
N ASP A 45 -11.70 -18.06 -4.18
CA ASP A 45 -12.85 -18.54 -4.94
C ASP A 45 -14.19 -18.36 -4.20
N ALA A 46 -14.17 -18.34 -2.86
CA ALA A 46 -15.35 -18.10 -2.03
C ALA A 46 -15.66 -16.61 -1.80
N ALA A 47 -14.65 -15.73 -1.95
CA ALA A 47 -14.73 -14.32 -1.59
C ALA A 47 -15.89 -13.58 -2.27
N ARG A 48 -16.05 -13.77 -3.59
CA ARG A 48 -17.11 -13.13 -4.39
C ARG A 48 -18.49 -13.44 -3.83
N ALA A 49 -18.78 -14.72 -3.60
CA ALA A 49 -20.08 -15.15 -3.12
C ALA A 49 -20.39 -14.60 -1.72
N LEU A 50 -19.38 -14.53 -0.84
CA LEU A 50 -19.55 -13.98 0.49
C LEU A 50 -19.78 -12.47 0.48
N LEU A 51 -19.09 -11.72 -0.40
CA LEU A 51 -19.32 -10.29 -0.58
C LEU A 51 -20.74 -10.04 -1.09
N LEU A 52 -21.20 -10.76 -2.12
CA LEU A 52 -22.53 -10.57 -2.71
C LEU A 52 -23.68 -10.96 -1.76
N GLN A 53 -23.45 -11.89 -0.85
CA GLN A 53 -24.42 -12.29 0.17
C GLN A 53 -24.36 -11.40 1.42
N SER A 54 -23.57 -10.32 1.41
CA SER A 54 -23.28 -9.47 2.56
C SER A 54 -22.83 -10.28 3.78
N LYS A 55 -22.12 -11.40 3.55
CA LYS A 55 -21.54 -12.26 4.59
C LYS A 55 -20.18 -11.74 5.05
N ILE A 56 -19.45 -11.06 4.17
CA ILE A 56 -18.31 -10.20 4.49
C ILE A 56 -18.52 -8.82 3.82
N HIS A 57 -17.93 -7.78 4.40
CA HIS A 57 -18.01 -6.41 3.91
C HIS A 57 -16.81 -6.06 3.02
N ALA A 58 -15.64 -6.59 3.33
CA ALA A 58 -14.42 -6.37 2.56
C ALA A 58 -13.63 -7.68 2.42
N TYR A 59 -12.92 -7.81 1.31
CA TYR A 59 -12.01 -8.91 1.04
C TYR A 59 -10.61 -8.39 0.70
N LEU A 60 -9.65 -8.76 1.54
CA LEU A 60 -8.24 -8.40 1.45
C LEU A 60 -7.51 -9.59 0.83
N GLY A 61 -7.34 -9.58 -0.48
CA GLY A 61 -6.60 -10.64 -1.16
C GLY A 61 -6.08 -10.18 -2.51
N ASN A 62 -4.97 -10.77 -2.94
CA ASN A 62 -4.19 -10.26 -4.07
C ASN A 62 -4.67 -10.78 -5.43
N ASP A 63 -5.35 -11.93 -5.47
CA ASP A 63 -5.62 -12.68 -6.70
C ASP A 63 -7.08 -12.63 -7.18
N ALA A 64 -7.96 -11.97 -6.43
CA ALA A 64 -9.36 -11.89 -6.82
C ALA A 64 -9.53 -10.85 -7.93
N HIS A 65 -9.74 -11.28 -9.16
CA HIS A 65 -10.24 -10.41 -10.23
C HIS A 65 -11.68 -10.79 -10.54
N PHE A 66 -12.63 -9.92 -10.17
CA PHE A 66 -14.02 -10.09 -10.54
C PHE A 66 -14.21 -9.47 -11.92
N SER A 67 -14.33 -10.32 -12.95
CA SER A 67 -14.43 -9.94 -14.36
C SER A 67 -15.68 -9.12 -14.69
N ASP A 68 -16.68 -9.15 -13.82
CA ASP A 68 -17.99 -8.57 -14.05
C ASP A 68 -18.18 -7.38 -13.11
N SER A 69 -18.61 -6.23 -13.64
CA SER A 69 -19.18 -5.19 -12.80
C SER A 69 -20.45 -5.76 -12.16
N VAL A 70 -20.37 -6.16 -10.89
CA VAL A 70 -21.53 -6.64 -10.15
C VAL A 70 -22.12 -5.45 -9.41
N SER A 71 -23.46 -5.31 -9.44
CA SER A 71 -24.14 -4.36 -8.56
C SER A 71 -23.72 -4.60 -7.11
N ASP A 72 -23.58 -3.53 -6.34
CA ASP A 72 -23.25 -3.59 -4.91
C ASP A 72 -21.84 -4.09 -4.57
N LEU A 73 -20.93 -4.19 -5.55
CA LEU A 73 -19.50 -4.33 -5.30
C LEU A 73 -18.74 -3.10 -5.80
N SER A 74 -17.78 -2.67 -4.99
CA SER A 74 -16.78 -1.68 -5.36
C SER A 74 -15.39 -2.20 -4.99
N SER A 75 -14.35 -1.47 -5.39
CA SER A 75 -12.98 -1.82 -5.05
C SER A 75 -12.14 -0.59 -4.74
N VAL A 76 -11.11 -0.78 -3.92
CA VAL A 76 -10.00 0.15 -3.80
C VAL A 76 -8.80 -0.38 -4.57
N GLU A 77 -7.97 0.52 -5.08
CA GLU A 77 -6.74 0.18 -5.78
C GLU A 77 -5.54 0.73 -5.00
N SER A 78 -4.64 -0.17 -4.64
CA SER A 78 -3.35 0.16 -4.04
C SER A 78 -2.22 -0.41 -4.88
N LEU A 79 -0.99 -0.01 -4.60
CA LEU A 79 0.18 -0.43 -5.32
C LEU A 79 0.44 -1.92 -5.04
N GLY A 80 0.53 -2.71 -6.10
CA GLY A 80 0.89 -4.12 -6.04
C GLY A 80 2.40 -4.28 -6.06
N SER A 81 2.94 -4.52 -7.25
CA SER A 81 4.36 -4.78 -7.46
C SER A 81 4.96 -3.80 -8.46
N LEU A 82 6.24 -3.47 -8.29
CA LEU A 82 7.04 -2.93 -9.40
C LEU A 82 7.45 -4.06 -10.33
N VAL A 83 7.29 -3.86 -11.62
CA VAL A 83 7.79 -4.77 -12.66
C VAL A 83 9.16 -4.29 -13.07
N THR A 84 10.18 -5.12 -12.88
CA THR A 84 11.57 -4.79 -13.21
C THR A 84 12.15 -5.77 -14.21
N VAL A 85 13.09 -5.26 -15.00
CA VAL A 85 13.87 -6.01 -15.97
C VAL A 85 15.32 -5.88 -15.57
N ARG A 86 15.99 -7.01 -15.33
CA ARG A 86 17.41 -7.07 -14.97
C ARG A 86 18.18 -7.80 -16.05
N ILE A 87 19.30 -7.25 -16.49
CA ILE A 87 20.17 -7.87 -17.48
C ILE A 87 21.24 -8.69 -16.75
N ASN A 88 21.50 -9.90 -17.23
CA ASN A 88 22.56 -10.75 -16.68
C ASN A 88 23.92 -10.13 -16.97
N PRO A 89 24.74 -9.78 -15.95
CA PRO A 89 26.09 -9.24 -16.18
C PRO A 89 27.01 -10.16 -17.00
N GLN A 90 26.71 -11.47 -17.05
CA GLN A 90 27.46 -12.45 -17.82
C GLN A 90 26.97 -12.58 -19.28
N SER A 91 25.83 -12.00 -19.62
CA SER A 91 25.29 -12.04 -20.99
C SER A 91 26.14 -11.18 -21.94
N SER A 92 26.17 -11.57 -23.22
CA SER A 92 26.79 -10.75 -24.27
C SER A 92 26.15 -9.37 -24.41
N TYR A 93 24.87 -9.25 -24.02
CA TYR A 93 24.10 -8.01 -24.04
C TYR A 93 24.48 -7.01 -22.93
N ALA A 94 25.23 -7.45 -21.91
CA ALA A 94 25.66 -6.61 -20.78
C ALA A 94 26.97 -5.83 -21.02
N LYS A 95 27.63 -6.02 -22.18
CA LYS A 95 29.00 -5.52 -22.41
C LYS A 95 29.09 -4.04 -22.80
N ALA A 96 28.01 -3.45 -23.30
CA ALA A 96 27.99 -2.07 -23.77
C ALA A 96 26.68 -1.37 -23.38
N ASP A 97 26.77 -0.19 -22.76
CA ASP A 97 25.64 0.55 -22.19
C ASP A 97 24.49 0.79 -23.20
N ALA A 98 24.84 1.12 -24.45
CA ALA A 98 23.85 1.32 -25.50
C ALA A 98 23.04 0.05 -25.79
N THR A 99 23.70 -1.11 -25.77
CA THR A 99 23.08 -2.42 -25.97
C THR A 99 22.21 -2.79 -24.76
N VAL A 100 22.70 -2.55 -23.54
CA VAL A 100 21.97 -2.80 -22.29
C VAL A 100 20.65 -2.02 -22.29
N CYS A 101 20.68 -0.73 -22.57
CA CYS A 101 19.48 0.09 -22.62
C CYS A 101 18.53 -0.32 -23.75
N ALA A 102 19.05 -0.72 -24.92
CA ALA A 102 18.21 -1.17 -26.04
C ALA A 102 17.44 -2.46 -25.69
N VAL A 103 18.13 -3.44 -25.10
CA VAL A 103 17.55 -4.71 -24.63
C VAL A 103 16.48 -4.45 -23.57
N ALA A 104 16.80 -3.65 -22.56
CA ALA A 104 15.89 -3.30 -21.48
C ALA A 104 14.60 -2.65 -22.01
N ARG A 105 14.71 -1.73 -22.99
CA ARG A 105 13.56 -1.09 -23.65
C ARG A 105 12.75 -2.07 -24.50
N ALA A 106 13.41 -2.96 -25.24
CA ALA A 106 12.74 -3.99 -26.06
C ALA A 106 11.82 -4.86 -25.18
N VAL A 107 12.38 -5.35 -24.07
CA VAL A 107 11.67 -6.19 -23.10
C VAL A 107 10.55 -5.41 -22.41
N ALA A 108 10.81 -4.19 -21.94
CA ALA A 108 9.82 -3.34 -21.30
C ALA A 108 8.59 -3.08 -22.19
N ARG A 109 8.82 -2.78 -23.49
CA ARG A 109 7.74 -2.60 -24.47
C ARG A 109 6.92 -3.87 -24.66
N LYS A 110 7.56 -5.02 -24.78
CA LYS A 110 6.88 -6.31 -24.97
C LYS A 110 6.05 -6.72 -23.76
N ILE A 111 6.59 -6.59 -22.54
CA ILE A 111 5.86 -6.86 -21.31
C ILE A 111 4.59 -6.00 -21.27
N THR A 112 4.72 -4.71 -21.54
CA THR A 112 3.60 -3.78 -21.49
C THR A 112 2.55 -4.06 -22.58
N SER A 113 2.97 -4.41 -23.79
CA SER A 113 2.03 -4.70 -24.89
C SER A 113 1.21 -5.96 -24.67
N ASP A 114 1.81 -6.97 -24.02
CA ASP A 114 1.20 -8.28 -23.83
C ASP A 114 0.40 -8.39 -22.53
N ASN A 115 0.71 -7.55 -21.54
CA ASN A 115 0.17 -7.67 -20.19
C ASN A 115 -0.62 -6.41 -19.82
N PRO A 116 -1.96 -6.39 -20.01
CA PRO A 116 -2.78 -5.21 -19.74
C PRO A 116 -2.84 -4.81 -18.26
N ASP A 117 -2.53 -5.74 -17.34
CA ASP A 117 -2.47 -5.48 -15.90
C ASP A 117 -1.21 -4.72 -15.47
N VAL A 118 -0.22 -4.58 -16.37
CA VAL A 118 1.01 -3.82 -16.13
C VAL A 118 0.83 -2.40 -16.64
N ILE A 119 0.79 -1.43 -15.72
CA ILE A 119 0.71 -0.02 -16.07
C ILE A 119 2.10 0.46 -16.48
N LEU A 120 2.23 0.90 -17.74
CA LEU A 120 3.48 1.45 -18.27
C LEU A 120 3.91 2.68 -17.49
N HIS A 121 5.01 2.53 -16.75
CA HIS A 121 5.55 3.61 -15.94
C HIS A 121 7.04 3.32 -15.68
N PRO A 122 7.93 3.64 -16.63
CA PRO A 122 9.34 3.26 -16.55
C PRO A 122 10.14 4.18 -15.62
N TYR A 123 9.63 4.35 -14.40
CA TYR A 123 10.18 5.18 -13.34
C TYR A 123 9.77 4.59 -11.98
N PRO A 124 10.65 4.52 -10.97
CA PRO A 124 10.36 3.81 -9.73
C PRO A 124 9.28 4.46 -8.85
N ILE A 125 9.10 5.78 -8.96
CA ILE A 125 8.12 6.53 -8.17
C ILE A 125 6.83 6.65 -8.99
N THR A 126 5.81 5.91 -8.56
CA THR A 126 4.47 5.84 -9.19
C THR A 126 3.54 6.95 -8.66
N PRO A 127 2.43 7.26 -9.37
CA PRO A 127 1.41 8.20 -8.89
C PRO A 127 0.76 7.86 -7.54
N LEU A 128 0.96 6.65 -7.03
CA LEU A 128 0.47 6.23 -5.71
C LEU A 128 1.39 6.65 -4.56
N HIS A 129 2.60 7.15 -4.85
CA HIS A 129 3.48 7.70 -3.84
C HIS A 129 3.23 9.19 -3.63
N GLY A 130 3.30 9.66 -2.38
CA GLY A 130 3.11 11.06 -2.04
C GLY A 130 4.21 12.00 -2.53
N ASP A 131 5.41 11.47 -2.81
CA ASP A 131 6.51 12.22 -3.42
C ASP A 131 6.45 12.28 -4.96
N TYR A 132 5.45 11.66 -5.60
CA TYR A 132 5.34 11.63 -7.07
C TYR A 132 5.30 13.01 -7.73
N LEU A 133 4.66 13.99 -7.10
CA LEU A 133 4.57 15.35 -7.66
C LEU A 133 5.95 15.99 -7.85
N TYR A 134 6.93 15.60 -7.05
CA TYR A 134 8.32 16.04 -7.20
C TYR A 134 9.10 15.27 -8.26
N HIS A 135 8.49 14.32 -8.97
CA HIS A 135 9.17 13.46 -9.95
C HIS A 135 8.41 13.30 -11.28
N VAL A 136 7.24 13.93 -11.43
CA VAL A 136 6.38 13.80 -12.62
C VAL A 136 7.13 14.12 -13.92
N ASP A 137 7.98 15.13 -13.92
CA ASP A 137 8.82 15.52 -15.06
C ASP A 137 9.81 14.42 -15.46
N LEU A 138 10.46 13.79 -14.48
CA LEU A 138 11.42 12.71 -14.68
C LEU A 138 10.72 11.43 -15.16
N ALA A 139 9.54 11.12 -14.61
CA ALA A 139 8.72 10.00 -15.03
C ALA A 139 8.23 10.15 -16.48
N GLU A 140 7.71 11.33 -16.85
CA GLU A 140 7.30 11.61 -18.23
C GLU A 140 8.47 11.62 -19.21
N ALA A 141 9.65 12.11 -18.78
CA ALA A 141 10.87 12.01 -19.58
C ALA A 141 11.30 10.54 -19.76
N ALA A 142 11.17 9.69 -18.75
CA ALA A 142 11.48 8.26 -18.85
C ALA A 142 10.51 7.53 -19.78
N LYS A 143 9.20 7.82 -19.67
CA LYS A 143 8.16 7.28 -20.55
C LYS A 143 8.41 7.65 -22.01
N ARG A 144 8.70 8.92 -22.32
CA ARG A 144 9.05 9.36 -23.67
C ARG A 144 10.30 8.67 -24.22
N ARG A 145 11.34 8.50 -23.40
CA ARG A 145 12.56 7.76 -23.79
C ARG A 145 12.28 6.29 -24.07
N LEU A 146 11.38 5.66 -23.33
CA LEU A 146 10.98 4.28 -23.59
C LEU A 146 10.15 4.17 -24.87
N LEU A 147 9.29 5.14 -25.17
CA LEU A 147 8.37 5.11 -26.32
C LEU A 147 8.95 5.66 -27.63
N SER A 148 10.15 6.25 -27.65
CA SER A 148 10.74 6.80 -28.88
C SER A 148 10.99 5.72 -29.95
N ASP A 149 10.68 6.00 -31.22
CA ASP A 149 10.63 5.08 -32.37
C ASP A 149 11.96 4.44 -32.83
N THR A 150 12.94 4.26 -31.93
CA THR A 150 14.10 3.43 -32.24
C THR A 150 13.67 1.97 -32.28
N GLU A 151 13.94 1.28 -33.40
CA GLU A 151 13.80 -0.17 -33.48
C GLU A 151 14.56 -0.81 -32.32
N ALA A 152 13.84 -1.56 -31.51
CA ALA A 152 14.40 -2.20 -30.35
C ALA A 152 15.10 -3.48 -30.82
N SER A 153 16.44 -3.45 -30.86
CA SER A 153 17.29 -4.61 -31.11
C SER A 153 17.99 -4.99 -29.79
N PRO A 154 18.11 -6.29 -29.47
CA PRO A 154 17.64 -7.48 -30.20
C PRO A 154 16.11 -7.68 -30.11
N ALA A 155 15.58 -8.56 -30.95
CA ALA A 155 14.18 -8.97 -30.87
C ALA A 155 13.93 -9.77 -29.58
N PHE A 156 12.73 -9.61 -29.00
CA PHE A 156 12.38 -10.26 -27.74
C PHE A 156 12.53 -11.79 -27.77
N GLN A 157 12.23 -12.41 -28.92
CA GLN A 157 12.31 -13.86 -29.13
C GLN A 157 13.74 -14.40 -29.17
N GLU A 158 14.75 -13.53 -29.35
CA GLU A 158 16.16 -13.92 -29.34
C GLU A 158 16.74 -13.99 -27.92
N LEU A 159 16.03 -13.44 -26.94
CA LEU A 159 16.50 -13.33 -25.56
C LEU A 159 16.13 -14.57 -24.74
N LYS A 160 17.08 -15.05 -23.93
CA LYS A 160 16.80 -16.07 -22.90
C LYS A 160 16.19 -15.39 -21.68
N LEU A 161 14.87 -15.49 -21.55
CA LEU A 161 14.10 -14.82 -20.50
C LEU A 161 13.98 -15.67 -19.24
N ARG A 162 14.36 -15.14 -18.09
CA ARG A 162 14.19 -15.77 -16.78
C ARG A 162 13.01 -15.14 -16.04
N ALA A 163 12.14 -15.99 -15.52
CA ALA A 163 11.07 -15.63 -14.59
C ALA A 163 11.00 -16.72 -13.51
N ALA A 164 11.20 -16.34 -12.24
CA ALA A 164 11.44 -17.29 -11.16
C ALA A 164 10.15 -17.95 -10.65
N ASP A 165 9.09 -17.16 -10.51
CA ASP A 165 7.82 -17.53 -9.88
C ASP A 165 6.67 -17.53 -10.89
N THR A 166 5.49 -17.97 -10.44
CA THR A 166 4.31 -18.09 -11.30
C THR A 166 3.80 -16.73 -11.78
N SER A 167 3.86 -15.69 -10.95
CA SER A 167 3.33 -14.36 -11.30
C SER A 167 4.19 -13.68 -12.37
N THR A 168 5.51 -13.80 -12.27
CA THR A 168 6.47 -13.33 -13.29
C THR A 168 6.43 -14.17 -14.57
N LYS A 169 6.18 -15.47 -14.49
CA LYS A 169 6.03 -16.33 -15.69
C LYS A 169 4.83 -15.93 -16.54
N ARG A 170 3.75 -15.42 -15.94
CA ARG A 170 2.61 -14.87 -16.70
C ARG A 170 3.05 -13.72 -17.61
N LEU A 171 4.02 -12.90 -17.17
CA LEU A 171 4.52 -11.77 -17.95
C LEU A 171 5.29 -12.17 -19.22
N LEU A 172 5.70 -13.44 -19.33
CA LEU A 172 6.34 -14.00 -20.52
C LEU A 172 5.35 -14.31 -21.65
N GLY A 173 4.04 -14.33 -21.37
CA GLY A 173 3.02 -14.71 -22.34
C GLY A 173 3.23 -16.14 -22.84
N THR A 174 3.51 -16.29 -24.13
CA THR A 174 3.77 -17.59 -24.77
C THR A 174 5.23 -18.03 -24.72
N GLU A 175 6.15 -17.15 -24.31
CA GLU A 175 7.58 -17.46 -24.26
C GLU A 175 7.90 -18.43 -23.12
N LYS A 176 8.93 -19.27 -23.35
CA LYS A 176 9.41 -20.22 -22.34
C LYS A 176 10.44 -19.57 -21.43
N ALA A 177 10.29 -19.77 -20.13
CA ALA A 177 11.32 -19.40 -19.17
C ALA A 177 12.60 -20.21 -19.41
N ALA A 178 13.73 -19.50 -19.51
CA ALA A 178 15.07 -20.03 -19.57
C ALA A 178 15.48 -20.66 -18.22
N SER A 179 16.57 -21.45 -18.26
CA SER A 179 17.12 -22.07 -17.05
C SER A 179 17.81 -21.04 -16.14
N ALA A 180 17.96 -21.36 -14.85
CA ALA A 180 18.54 -20.45 -13.87
C ALA A 180 20.00 -20.03 -14.16
N SER A 181 20.75 -20.86 -14.91
CA SER A 181 22.17 -20.64 -15.21
C SER A 181 22.47 -20.09 -16.60
N ASP A 182 21.47 -20.04 -17.49
CA ASP A 182 21.65 -19.62 -18.90
C ASP A 182 20.51 -18.68 -19.30
N TRP A 183 20.62 -17.41 -18.90
CA TRP A 183 19.62 -16.36 -19.13
C TRP A 183 20.29 -15.04 -19.49
N ASP A 184 19.61 -14.23 -20.31
CA ASP A 184 20.05 -12.90 -20.72
C ASP A 184 19.34 -11.81 -19.92
N VAL A 185 18.04 -11.98 -19.71
CA VAL A 185 17.18 -11.01 -19.04
C VAL A 185 16.29 -11.70 -18.02
N GLU A 186 16.20 -11.14 -16.82
CA GLU A 186 15.33 -11.59 -15.75
C GLU A 186 14.21 -10.58 -15.55
N ILE A 187 12.97 -11.06 -15.52
CA ILE A 187 11.78 -10.28 -15.22
C ILE A 187 11.37 -10.57 -13.79
N ARG A 188 11.16 -9.51 -13.00
CA ARG A 188 10.77 -9.62 -11.59
C ARG A 188 9.56 -8.76 -11.29
N GLU A 189 8.68 -9.28 -10.45
CA GLU A 189 7.68 -8.49 -9.73
C GLU A 189 8.19 -8.32 -8.30
N ILE A 190 8.34 -7.07 -7.86
CA ILE A 190 8.78 -6.74 -6.50
C ILE A 190 7.58 -6.15 -5.77
N SER A 191 7.00 -6.92 -4.85
CA SER A 191 5.94 -6.43 -3.96
C SER A 191 6.48 -5.30 -3.11
N LEU A 192 5.96 -4.09 -3.31
CA LEU A 192 6.40 -2.93 -2.51
C LEU A 192 5.92 -3.03 -1.08
N SER A 193 4.75 -3.60 -0.84
CA SER A 193 4.28 -3.87 0.52
C SER A 193 5.24 -4.80 1.29
N GLU A 194 5.74 -5.86 0.67
CA GLU A 194 6.72 -6.76 1.29
C GLU A 194 8.08 -6.09 1.45
N LEU A 195 8.52 -5.32 0.45
CA LEU A 195 9.75 -4.57 0.50
C LEU A 195 9.76 -3.59 1.68
N VAL A 196 8.72 -2.77 1.82
CA VAL A 196 8.57 -1.82 2.93
C VAL A 196 8.55 -2.58 4.25
N ASN A 197 7.74 -3.63 4.38
CA ASN A 197 7.67 -4.44 5.60
C ASN A 197 9.03 -5.04 5.98
N SER A 198 9.85 -5.45 5.00
CA SER A 198 11.20 -5.99 5.25
C SER A 198 12.22 -4.91 5.63
N ALA A 199 12.01 -3.67 5.19
CA ALA A 199 12.88 -2.53 5.44
C ALA A 199 12.50 -1.74 6.70
N THR A 200 11.28 -1.91 7.22
CA THR A 200 10.79 -1.19 8.40
C THR A 200 10.81 -2.03 9.67
N THR A 201 11.12 -1.38 10.78
CA THR A 201 10.78 -1.86 12.12
C THR A 201 9.75 -0.92 12.74
N VAL A 202 8.73 -1.48 13.41
CA VAL A 202 7.76 -0.71 14.18
C VAL A 202 8.15 -0.76 15.65
N ILE A 203 8.42 0.39 16.27
CA ILE A 203 8.74 0.50 17.70
C ILE A 203 7.73 1.44 18.34
N ASN A 204 6.87 0.93 19.23
CA ASN A 204 5.79 1.73 19.86
C ASN A 204 4.91 2.50 18.85
N GLY A 205 4.65 1.91 17.68
CA GLY A 205 3.88 2.55 16.59
C GLY A 205 4.71 3.44 15.66
N TRP A 206 5.99 3.69 15.95
CA TRP A 206 6.90 4.45 15.07
C TRP A 206 7.54 3.53 14.04
N LEU A 207 7.47 3.92 12.77
CA LEU A 207 8.13 3.26 11.65
C LEU A 207 9.57 3.78 11.51
N VAL A 208 10.54 2.88 11.51
CA VAL A 208 11.96 3.21 11.35
C VAL A 208 12.57 2.36 10.22
N PRO A 209 13.23 2.98 9.22
CA PRO A 209 13.28 4.42 8.96
C PRO A 209 11.93 4.93 8.39
N PRO A 210 11.49 6.17 8.68
CA PRO A 210 10.23 6.70 8.16
C PRO A 210 10.22 6.79 6.63
N GLN A 211 11.39 7.01 6.02
CA GLN A 211 11.60 7.09 4.57
C GLN A 211 11.22 5.79 3.85
N ALA A 212 11.09 4.66 4.54
CA ALA A 212 10.67 3.40 3.92
C ALA A 212 9.34 3.52 3.14
N ARG A 213 8.49 4.47 3.50
CA ARG A 213 7.22 4.74 2.79
C ARG A 213 7.35 5.74 1.64
N SER A 214 8.50 6.39 1.46
CA SER A 214 8.76 7.32 0.37
C SER A 214 9.16 6.58 -0.90
N GLY A 215 8.66 7.04 -2.06
CA GLY A 215 8.97 6.42 -3.34
C GLY A 215 10.47 6.47 -3.67
N TRP A 216 11.17 7.56 -3.34
CA TRP A 216 12.61 7.66 -3.59
C TRP A 216 13.44 6.61 -2.83
N TYR A 217 13.05 6.28 -1.60
CA TYR A 217 13.77 5.29 -0.79
C TYR A 217 13.44 3.88 -1.23
N GLN A 218 12.20 3.62 -1.65
CA GLN A 218 11.83 2.36 -2.29
C GLN A 218 12.59 2.17 -3.60
N ALA A 219 12.79 3.24 -4.40
CA ALA A 219 13.66 3.22 -5.57
C ALA A 219 15.09 2.79 -5.20
N TYR A 220 15.65 3.37 -4.14
CA TYR A 220 16.95 2.97 -3.60
C TYR A 220 17.00 1.48 -3.26
N LEU A 221 16.05 0.99 -2.44
CA LEU A 221 15.99 -0.42 -2.05
C LEU A 221 15.93 -1.38 -3.26
N VAL A 222 15.24 -0.98 -4.34
CA VAL A 222 15.09 -1.80 -5.55
C VAL A 222 16.33 -1.75 -6.46
N LEU A 223 16.92 -0.57 -6.68
CA LEU A 223 17.87 -0.35 -7.77
C LEU A 223 19.34 -0.28 -7.33
N HIS A 224 19.64 0.02 -6.06
CA HIS A 224 21.02 0.30 -5.59
C HIS A 224 22.04 -0.84 -5.80
N GLN A 225 21.59 -2.09 -5.92
CA GLN A 225 22.48 -3.23 -6.17
C GLN A 225 22.88 -3.38 -7.64
N ALA A 226 22.19 -2.70 -8.55
CA ALA A 226 22.39 -2.82 -9.99
C ALA A 226 23.26 -1.71 -10.59
N ILE A 227 23.55 -0.65 -9.83
CA ILE A 227 24.38 0.48 -10.28
C ILE A 227 25.88 0.20 -10.06
N ASP A 228 26.74 0.88 -10.81
CA ASP A 228 28.19 0.78 -10.67
C ASP A 228 28.69 1.25 -9.29
N ALA A 229 29.88 0.79 -8.89
CA ALA A 229 30.44 1.07 -7.57
C ALA A 229 30.62 2.56 -7.26
N GLY A 230 30.94 3.39 -8.27
CA GLY A 230 31.13 4.84 -8.08
C GLY A 230 29.79 5.58 -7.95
N ALA A 231 28.77 5.16 -8.71
CA ALA A 231 27.41 5.64 -8.50
C ALA A 231 26.86 5.22 -7.13
N LYS A 232 27.15 3.98 -6.70
CA LYS A 232 26.71 3.43 -5.42
C LYS A 232 27.22 4.24 -4.23
N GLU A 233 28.50 4.56 -4.18
CA GLU A 233 29.09 5.36 -3.09
C GLU A 233 28.43 6.74 -2.98
N ARG A 234 28.19 7.41 -4.12
CA ARG A 234 27.50 8.71 -4.15
C ARG A 234 26.06 8.60 -3.66
N VAL A 235 25.32 7.61 -4.17
CA VAL A 235 23.92 7.37 -3.77
C VAL A 235 23.85 7.08 -2.27
N GLU A 236 24.70 6.21 -1.74
CA GLU A 236 24.73 5.89 -0.31
C GLU A 236 25.04 7.12 0.56
N ALA A 237 25.97 7.97 0.12
CA ALA A 237 26.26 9.24 0.79
C ALA A 237 25.04 10.18 0.81
N ASP A 238 24.35 10.36 -0.32
CA ASP A 238 23.17 11.21 -0.39
C ASP A 238 22.00 10.64 0.43
N VAL A 239 21.78 9.32 0.41
CA VAL A 239 20.79 8.66 1.26
C VAL A 239 21.10 8.89 2.73
N GLN A 240 22.36 8.73 3.15
CA GLN A 240 22.76 8.98 4.53
C GLN A 240 22.53 10.44 4.93
N ARG A 241 22.80 11.38 4.01
CA ARG A 241 22.57 12.81 4.20
C ARG A 241 21.10 13.14 4.43
N ILE A 242 20.20 12.54 3.63
CA ILE A 242 18.75 12.70 3.80
C ILE A 242 18.29 12.10 5.14
N GLN A 243 18.81 10.92 5.50
CA GLN A 243 18.44 10.22 6.74
C GLN A 243 18.94 10.93 8.00
N SER A 244 20.11 11.59 7.95
CA SER A 244 20.66 12.37 9.06
C SER A 244 20.06 13.78 9.18
N GLY A 245 19.27 14.21 8.19
CA GLY A 245 18.74 15.57 8.14
C GLY A 245 19.77 16.62 7.73
N ASP A 246 20.88 16.22 7.08
CA ASP A 246 21.94 17.12 6.63
C ASP A 246 21.58 17.80 5.29
N PHE A 247 20.52 18.62 5.34
CA PHE A 247 20.08 19.49 4.25
C PHE A 247 19.62 20.84 4.81
N ASN A 248 19.72 21.89 4.02
CA ASN A 248 19.49 23.26 4.50
C ASN A 248 18.00 23.58 4.69
N ASP A 249 17.16 23.05 3.81
CA ASP A 249 15.73 23.34 3.75
C ASP A 249 14.95 22.21 3.03
N PRO A 250 13.61 22.25 3.01
CA PRO A 250 12.81 21.22 2.34
C PRO A 250 13.05 21.11 0.82
N VAL A 251 13.45 22.19 0.15
CA VAL A 251 13.74 22.17 -1.30
C VAL A 251 15.07 21.47 -1.55
N ASP A 252 16.09 21.73 -0.73
CA ASP A 252 17.37 21.02 -0.74
C ASP A 252 17.18 19.51 -0.55
N ARG A 253 16.32 19.11 0.42
CA ARG A 253 15.93 17.70 0.59
C ARG A 253 15.32 17.12 -0.69
N ILE A 254 14.33 17.78 -1.29
CA ILE A 254 13.67 17.30 -2.52
C ILE A 254 14.68 17.17 -3.66
N ASN A 255 15.63 18.10 -3.77
CA ASN A 255 16.68 18.03 -4.79
C ASN A 255 17.63 16.84 -4.56
N LEU A 256 17.99 16.54 -3.31
CA LEU A 256 18.77 15.34 -2.97
C LEU A 256 18.00 14.06 -3.29
N GLU A 257 16.72 13.97 -2.92
CA GLU A 257 15.85 12.83 -3.25
C GLU A 257 15.77 12.62 -4.78
N ARG A 258 15.61 13.71 -5.55
CA ARG A 258 15.65 13.68 -7.02
C ARG A 258 17.00 13.25 -7.58
N ALA A 259 18.11 13.70 -6.98
CA ALA A 259 19.46 13.33 -7.40
C ALA A 259 19.71 11.83 -7.19
N VAL A 260 19.33 11.29 -6.02
CA VAL A 260 19.39 9.86 -5.71
C VAL A 260 18.65 9.05 -6.78
N VAL A 261 17.39 9.38 -7.07
CA VAL A 261 16.61 8.61 -8.04
C VAL A 261 17.18 8.77 -9.45
N THR A 262 17.67 9.95 -9.82
CA THR A 262 18.30 10.18 -11.12
C THR A 262 19.54 9.31 -11.31
N ALA A 263 20.38 9.19 -10.28
CA ALA A 263 21.55 8.31 -10.31
C ALA A 263 21.16 6.81 -10.35
N LEU A 264 20.08 6.42 -9.66
CA LEU A 264 19.58 5.05 -9.69
C LEU A 264 19.03 4.64 -11.05
N VAL A 265 18.37 5.56 -11.77
CA VAL A 265 17.72 5.26 -13.06
C VAL A 265 18.59 5.57 -14.29
N SER A 266 19.82 6.05 -14.09
CA SER A 266 20.76 6.27 -15.21
C SER A 266 21.38 4.98 -15.73
N ASP A 267 21.40 3.92 -14.92
CA ASP A 267 21.88 2.60 -15.29
C ASP A 267 20.74 1.74 -15.88
N CYS A 268 21.01 1.00 -16.95
CA CYS A 268 20.04 0.14 -17.62
C CYS A 268 20.20 -1.36 -17.25
N HIS A 269 21.15 -1.74 -16.40
CA HIS A 269 21.32 -3.13 -15.96
C HIS A 269 20.14 -3.63 -15.14
N GLN A 270 19.42 -2.73 -14.46
CA GLN A 270 18.11 -2.99 -13.89
C GLN A 270 17.19 -1.79 -14.11
N VAL A 271 16.10 -1.99 -14.84
CA VAL A 271 15.14 -0.93 -15.14
C VAL A 271 13.77 -1.24 -14.55
N ILE A 272 13.03 -0.19 -14.22
CA ILE A 272 11.59 -0.26 -13.95
C ILE A 272 10.86 -0.22 -15.29
N VAL A 273 9.93 -1.16 -15.50
CA VAL A 273 9.03 -1.18 -16.66
C VAL A 273 7.74 -0.43 -16.35
N GLY A 274 7.21 -0.69 -15.16
CA GLY A 274 5.89 -0.28 -14.74
C GLY A 274 5.53 -0.86 -13.39
N TYR A 275 4.24 -0.87 -13.09
CA TYR A 275 3.71 -1.43 -11.86
C TYR A 275 2.38 -2.12 -12.08
N THR A 276 2.04 -3.02 -11.16
CA THR A 276 0.72 -3.64 -11.07
C THR A 276 -0.08 -3.01 -9.93
N LEU A 277 -1.40 -3.09 -10.01
CA LEU A 277 -2.31 -2.67 -8.95
C LEU A 277 -2.83 -3.89 -8.20
N ARG A 278 -2.94 -3.74 -6.88
CA ARG A 278 -3.73 -4.63 -6.03
C ARG A 278 -5.13 -4.05 -5.90
N ARG A 279 -6.13 -4.86 -6.23
CA ARG A 279 -7.54 -4.47 -6.16
C ARG A 279 -8.25 -5.26 -5.07
N GLU A 280 -8.69 -4.58 -4.03
CA GLU A 280 -9.41 -5.18 -2.90
C GLU A 280 -10.88 -4.76 -2.95
N TYR A 281 -11.78 -5.74 -2.85
CA TYR A 281 -13.19 -5.53 -3.09
C TYR A 281 -13.97 -5.39 -1.79
N PHE A 282 -15.02 -4.59 -1.86
CA PHE A 282 -15.94 -4.40 -0.75
C PHE A 282 -17.38 -4.30 -1.23
N ASN A 283 -18.28 -4.70 -0.36
CA ASN A 283 -19.72 -4.64 -0.57
C ASN A 283 -20.22 -3.20 -0.32
N THR A 284 -21.00 -2.68 -1.25
CA THR A 284 -21.66 -1.35 -1.21
C THR A 284 -23.19 -1.45 -1.24
N GLU A 285 -23.75 -2.62 -0.92
CA GLU A 285 -25.20 -2.86 -0.84
C GLU A 285 -25.87 -1.81 0.05
N PHE A 286 -27.11 -1.47 -0.29
CA PHE A 286 -27.82 -0.34 0.29
C PHE A 286 -27.97 -0.42 1.82
N SER A 287 -28.20 -1.61 2.38
CA SER A 287 -28.58 -1.77 3.79
C SER A 287 -27.42 -2.25 4.67
N ALA A 288 -26.60 -3.17 4.17
CA ALA A 288 -25.55 -3.87 4.92
C ALA A 288 -24.15 -3.61 4.36
N GLY A 289 -23.99 -2.70 3.40
CA GLY A 289 -22.71 -2.40 2.77
C GLY A 289 -21.87 -1.37 3.52
N ILE A 290 -20.71 -1.07 2.93
CA ILE A 290 -19.83 0.02 3.33
C ILE A 290 -20.32 1.32 2.70
N GLU A 291 -20.47 2.36 3.53
CA GLU A 291 -20.76 3.73 3.13
C GLU A 291 -19.49 4.50 2.76
N ASN A 292 -18.44 4.36 3.58
CA ASN A 292 -17.17 5.07 3.41
C ASN A 292 -16.00 4.18 3.84
N ILE A 293 -14.87 4.33 3.15
CA ILE A 293 -13.66 3.56 3.35
C ILE A 293 -12.44 4.42 3.03
N ALA A 294 -11.44 4.41 3.90
CA ALA A 294 -10.10 4.86 3.56
C ALA A 294 -9.16 3.65 3.42
N PHE A 295 -8.13 3.82 2.60
CA PHE A 295 -7.16 2.78 2.30
C PHE A 295 -5.75 3.38 2.21
N ASP A 296 -4.75 2.53 2.35
CA ASP A 296 -3.35 2.88 2.22
C ASP A 296 -2.87 2.59 0.78
N SER A 297 -2.11 3.52 0.19
CA SER A 297 -1.61 3.38 -1.18
C SER A 297 -0.64 2.23 -1.37
N LEU A 298 0.02 1.72 -0.32
CA LEU A 298 1.03 0.66 -0.36
C LEU A 298 0.50 -0.66 0.18
N VAL A 299 -0.30 -0.66 1.26
CA VAL A 299 -0.82 -1.88 1.90
C VAL A 299 -2.33 -2.05 1.80
N GLY A 300 -3.02 -1.14 1.10
CA GLY A 300 -4.44 -1.27 0.77
C GLY A 300 -5.34 -1.22 2.00
N LEU A 301 -6.28 -2.16 2.08
CA LEU A 301 -7.18 -2.35 3.22
C LEU A 301 -6.52 -3.10 4.39
N ASN A 302 -5.35 -3.72 4.18
CA ASN A 302 -4.54 -4.24 5.29
C ASN A 302 -3.74 -3.13 5.99
N ALA A 303 -4.44 -2.04 6.31
CA ALA A 303 -3.90 -0.83 6.89
C ALA A 303 -4.67 -0.44 8.15
N PRO A 304 -4.02 0.17 9.15
CA PRO A 304 -4.72 0.74 10.29
C PRO A 304 -5.82 1.73 9.88
N ILE A 305 -5.58 2.58 8.87
CA ILE A 305 -6.55 3.60 8.42
C ILE A 305 -7.90 2.99 8.04
N PHE A 306 -7.92 1.79 7.44
CA PHE A 306 -9.14 1.11 7.04
C PHE A 306 -10.05 0.85 8.24
N LEU A 307 -9.53 0.15 9.26
CA LEU A 307 -10.31 -0.21 10.45
C LEU A 307 -10.78 1.01 11.27
N ARG A 308 -10.07 2.14 11.14
CA ARG A 308 -10.35 3.38 11.89
C ARG A 308 -11.38 4.27 11.23
N THR A 309 -11.61 4.09 9.94
CA THR A 309 -12.42 5.01 9.11
C THR A 309 -13.56 4.32 8.38
N VAL A 310 -13.56 2.98 8.33
CA VAL A 310 -14.62 2.23 7.68
C VAL A 310 -15.97 2.54 8.32
N LYS A 311 -16.90 3.02 7.48
CA LYS A 311 -18.27 3.34 7.87
C LYS A 311 -19.19 2.31 7.22
N LEU A 312 -19.88 1.52 8.03
CA LEU A 312 -20.96 0.66 7.62
C LEU A 312 -22.26 1.46 7.54
N LYS A 313 -23.14 1.06 6.62
CA LYS A 313 -24.51 1.59 6.52
C LYS A 313 -25.42 1.08 7.64
N ASP A 314 -25.00 0.01 8.32
CA ASP A 314 -25.70 -0.58 9.44
C ASP A 314 -25.70 0.36 10.67
N PHE A 315 -26.90 0.77 11.09
CA PHE A 315 -27.17 1.76 12.14
C PHE A 315 -27.72 1.04 13.39
N PRO A 316 -27.40 1.43 14.65
CA PRO A 316 -26.86 2.72 15.10
C PRO A 316 -25.36 2.80 15.46
N TRP A 317 -24.59 1.71 15.46
CA TRP A 317 -23.23 1.71 16.06
C TRP A 317 -22.11 1.23 15.13
N ASN A 318 -22.21 1.54 13.83
CA ASN A 318 -21.26 1.07 12.81
C ASN A 318 -21.12 -0.47 12.74
N GLY A 319 -22.15 -1.18 13.25
CA GLY A 319 -22.41 -2.60 13.10
C GLY A 319 -21.28 -3.57 13.44
N TRP A 320 -21.40 -4.76 12.87
CA TRP A 320 -20.39 -5.83 12.92
C TRP A 320 -19.61 -5.87 11.62
N LEU A 321 -18.41 -5.32 11.62
CA LEU A 321 -17.50 -5.38 10.47
C LEU A 321 -17.04 -6.82 10.29
N ARG A 322 -17.19 -7.34 9.08
CA ARG A 322 -16.78 -8.71 8.71
C ARG A 322 -15.79 -8.63 7.56
N VAL A 323 -14.54 -9.01 7.81
CA VAL A 323 -13.43 -8.90 6.86
C VAL A 323 -12.95 -10.30 6.49
N GLY A 324 -12.95 -10.59 5.19
CA GLY A 324 -12.27 -11.76 4.65
C GLY A 324 -10.83 -11.42 4.26
N ILE A 325 -9.89 -12.31 4.55
CA ILE A 325 -8.49 -12.19 4.09
C ILE A 325 -8.00 -13.54 3.57
N ASP A 326 -7.22 -13.58 2.49
CA ASP A 326 -6.66 -14.85 1.96
C ASP A 326 -5.49 -15.39 2.80
N ALA A 327 -4.84 -14.50 3.54
CA ALA A 327 -3.75 -14.84 4.43
C ALA A 327 -4.20 -15.73 5.59
N ARG A 328 -3.45 -16.80 5.82
CA ARG A 328 -3.54 -17.61 7.03
C ARG A 328 -2.68 -16.99 8.13
N PRO A 329 -3.09 -17.06 9.40
CA PRO A 329 -2.24 -16.68 10.52
C PRO A 329 -1.05 -17.65 10.60
N THR A 330 0.16 -17.14 10.40
CA THR A 330 1.39 -17.96 10.38
C THR A 330 2.49 -17.41 11.27
N SER A 331 2.41 -16.16 11.71
CA SER A 331 3.40 -15.56 12.60
C SER A 331 2.97 -15.63 14.06
N ALA A 332 3.92 -15.93 14.94
CA ALA A 332 3.74 -15.73 16.37
C ALA A 332 3.84 -14.24 16.69
N TRP A 333 3.15 -13.80 17.75
CA TRP A 333 3.26 -12.43 18.24
C TRP A 333 4.68 -12.15 18.76
N ASN A 334 5.29 -11.07 18.29
CA ASN A 334 6.56 -10.55 18.79
C ASN A 334 6.33 -9.26 19.61
N PRO A 335 6.86 -9.15 20.85
CA PRO A 335 6.67 -7.96 21.69
C PRO A 335 7.33 -6.69 21.15
N ILE A 336 8.32 -6.82 20.28
CA ILE A 336 9.04 -5.69 19.66
C ILE A 336 8.37 -5.32 18.33
N THR A 337 8.14 -6.29 17.45
CA THR A 337 7.72 -6.03 16.06
C THR A 337 6.26 -6.35 15.76
N GLY A 338 5.50 -6.89 16.72
CA GLY A 338 4.13 -7.34 16.52
C GLY A 338 4.03 -8.63 15.69
N PHE A 339 2.99 -8.74 14.86
CA PHE A 339 2.84 -9.84 13.91
C PHE A 339 3.47 -9.48 12.56
N SER A 340 4.10 -10.46 11.92
CA SER A 340 4.76 -10.29 10.61
C SER A 340 3.97 -10.90 9.45
N ASP A 341 2.89 -11.63 9.71
CA ASP A 341 1.98 -12.10 8.67
C ASP A 341 0.82 -11.12 8.41
N PRO A 342 0.22 -11.12 7.21
CA PRO A 342 -0.84 -10.17 6.86
C PRO A 342 -2.08 -10.26 7.76
N PHE A 343 -2.47 -11.45 8.23
CA PHE A 343 -3.62 -11.62 9.13
C PHE A 343 -3.32 -11.01 10.49
N GLY A 344 -2.18 -11.35 11.07
CA GLY A 344 -1.74 -10.84 12.37
C GLY A 344 -1.56 -9.32 12.38
N ARG A 345 -1.10 -8.71 11.27
CA ARG A 345 -1.02 -7.24 11.15
C ARG A 345 -2.38 -6.57 11.19
N LEU A 346 -3.37 -7.11 10.48
CA LEU A 346 -4.73 -6.58 10.49
C LEU A 346 -5.35 -6.73 11.90
N MET A 347 -5.19 -7.91 12.50
CA MET A 347 -5.64 -8.17 13.87
C MET A 347 -4.98 -7.20 14.87
N TRP A 348 -3.66 -6.99 14.76
CA TRP A 348 -2.95 -6.03 15.59
C TRP A 348 -3.47 -4.61 15.38
N SER A 349 -3.75 -4.21 14.13
CA SER A 349 -4.31 -2.90 13.80
C SER A 349 -5.71 -2.68 14.38
N ALA A 350 -6.49 -3.75 14.59
CA ALA A 350 -7.81 -3.71 15.21
C ALA A 350 -7.73 -3.47 16.73
N ILE A 351 -6.76 -4.09 17.42
CA ILE A 351 -6.65 -4.04 18.89
C ILE A 351 -5.67 -2.98 19.41
N ALA A 352 -4.64 -2.64 18.64
CA ALA A 352 -3.70 -1.60 19.01
C ALA A 352 -4.42 -0.24 18.99
N ASP A 353 -4.05 0.70 19.86
CA ASP A 353 -4.61 2.06 19.84
C ASP A 353 -3.48 3.08 19.79
N PRO A 354 -2.71 3.11 18.67
CA PRO A 354 -1.55 3.98 18.56
C PRO A 354 -2.00 5.44 18.54
N ALA A 355 -1.15 6.35 19.03
CA ALA A 355 -1.45 7.78 18.96
C ALA A 355 -1.45 8.31 17.51
N LEU A 356 -0.63 7.71 16.65
CA LEU A 356 -0.42 8.09 15.26
C LEU A 356 -0.66 6.90 14.33
N LEU A 357 -1.20 7.16 13.16
CA LEU A 357 -1.28 6.23 12.04
C LEU A 357 -0.32 6.68 10.93
N PRO A 358 0.28 5.76 10.17
CA PRO A 358 0.97 6.13 8.94
C PRO A 358 0.02 6.87 8.00
N SER A 359 0.50 7.95 7.39
CA SER A 359 -0.22 8.65 6.34
C SER A 359 -0.43 7.73 5.12
N PRO A 360 -1.63 7.70 4.50
CA PRO A 360 -1.95 6.75 3.44
C PRO A 360 -1.03 6.79 2.21
N TYR A 361 -0.37 7.92 1.95
CA TYR A 361 0.37 8.15 0.69
C TYR A 361 1.88 8.37 0.88
N ASP A 362 2.36 8.65 2.10
CA ASP A 362 3.74 9.08 2.29
C ASP A 362 4.34 8.61 3.64
N GLN A 363 5.52 9.16 3.94
CA GLN A 363 6.28 8.97 5.17
C GLN A 363 5.74 9.75 6.38
N ALA A 364 4.66 10.53 6.22
CA ALA A 364 4.10 11.33 7.30
C ALA A 364 3.22 10.47 8.24
N TRP A 365 2.73 11.13 9.28
CA TRP A 365 1.87 10.56 10.30
C TRP A 365 0.61 11.38 10.43
N MET A 366 -0.50 10.72 10.73
CA MET A 366 -1.76 11.36 11.07
C MET A 366 -2.20 10.97 12.48
N ALA A 367 -2.88 11.89 13.16
CA ALA A 367 -3.42 11.60 14.48
C ALA A 367 -4.51 10.54 14.39
N ASN A 368 -4.38 9.47 15.18
CA ASN A 368 -5.42 8.43 15.28
C ASN A 368 -6.64 8.94 16.06
N ARG A 369 -6.43 9.88 16.97
CA ARG A 369 -7.45 10.48 17.82
C ARG A 369 -7.58 11.95 17.49
N ILE A 370 -8.80 12.44 17.32
CA ILE A 370 -9.07 13.88 17.27
C ILE A 370 -8.78 14.43 18.67
N SER A 371 -7.68 15.14 18.82
CA SER A 371 -7.48 16.04 19.96
C SER A 371 -7.89 17.44 19.53
N GLU A 372 -8.51 18.21 20.44
CA GLU A 372 -8.60 19.66 20.25
C GLU A 372 -7.16 20.18 20.12
N ILE A 373 -6.77 20.57 18.90
CA ILE A 373 -5.54 21.33 18.70
C ILE A 373 -5.81 22.69 19.35
N GLN A 374 -5.39 22.87 20.60
CA GLN A 374 -5.27 24.20 21.16
C GLN A 374 -4.22 24.92 20.31
N ALA A 375 -4.69 25.76 19.40
CA ALA A 375 -3.83 26.71 18.72
C ALA A 375 -3.22 27.61 19.80
N THR A 376 -2.02 27.29 20.26
CA THR A 376 -1.22 28.26 21.01
C THR A 376 -0.98 29.42 20.04
N PRO A 377 -1.46 30.64 20.32
CA PRO A 377 -1.14 31.77 19.45
C PRO A 377 0.38 31.95 19.42
N PRO A 378 0.96 32.29 18.25
CA PRO A 378 2.38 32.59 18.16
C PRO A 378 2.73 33.70 19.16
N ARG A 379 3.82 33.52 19.90
CA ARG A 379 4.47 34.61 20.64
C ARG A 379 5.42 35.35 19.72
#